data_AF-A0A2D9U1X6-F1
#
_entry.id   AF-A0A2D9U1X6-F1
#
_cell.length_a   1.000
_cell.length_b   1.000
_cell.length_c   1.000
_cell.angle_alpha   90.00
_cell.angle_beta   90.00
_cell.angle_gamma   90.00
#
_symmetry.space_group_name_H-M   'P 1'
#
loop_
_entity.id
_entity.type
_entity.pdbx_description
1 polymer ?
#
loop_
_entity_poly.entity_id
_entity_poly.type
_entity_poly.pdbx_seq_one_letter_code
_entity_poly.pdbx_strand_id
1 'polypeptide(L)'
;MKPAYEYGEEVRLIRNVRNDGTYPGMEVGELLIKRGSIGCVYDVGTYLQDQLIYRVHFLDQGRTVGCREEELIRATDEWIPNRFEFRDRVKTRVALSSEGQIIAEKGTVGEIQKVMREPGRMYYLVRFGDDIYQIPEQALAGEDDDDAS
;
A
#
# COMPACT_ATOMS: atom_id res chain seq x y z
N MET A 1 12.27 21.11 5.25
CA MET A 1 12.23 19.63 5.20
C MET A 1 13.54 19.14 4.59
N LYS A 2 14.17 18.11 5.16
CA LYS A 2 15.32 17.44 4.54
C LYS A 2 14.77 16.23 3.76
N PRO A 3 15.14 16.02 2.50
CA PRO A 3 14.68 14.87 1.74
C PRO A 3 15.23 13.57 2.33
N ALA A 4 14.41 12.53 2.38
CA ALA A 4 14.79 11.19 2.80
C ALA A 4 15.58 10.44 1.71
N TYR A 5 15.39 10.82 0.44
CA TYR A 5 16.03 10.22 -0.74
C TYR A 5 16.70 11.30 -1.60
N GLU A 6 17.85 10.98 -2.19
CA GLU A 6 18.61 11.91 -3.02
C GLU A 6 18.55 11.57 -4.52
N TYR A 7 19.00 12.49 -5.37
CA TYR A 7 19.15 12.24 -6.80
C TYR A 7 20.02 11.01 -7.05
N GLY A 8 19.57 10.10 -7.92
CA GLY A 8 20.28 8.86 -8.23
C GLY A 8 19.97 7.70 -7.28
N GLU A 9 19.20 7.93 -6.20
CA GLU A 9 18.87 6.88 -5.24
C GLU A 9 17.79 5.93 -5.80
N GLU A 10 18.04 4.62 -5.69
CA GLU A 10 17.08 3.60 -6.06
C GLU A 10 16.04 3.43 -4.95
N VAL A 11 14.78 3.60 -5.32
CA VAL A 11 13.63 3.51 -4.42
C VAL A 11 12.63 2.49 -4.94
N ARG A 12 11.91 1.86 -4.02
CA ARG A 12 10.84 0.90 -4.32
C ARG A 12 9.51 1.48 -3.88
N LEU A 13 8.50 1.38 -4.76
CA LEU A 13 7.13 1.73 -4.38
C LEU A 13 6.55 0.71 -3.42
N ILE A 14 5.97 1.19 -2.32
CA ILE A 14 5.28 0.34 -1.34
C ILE A 14 3.77 0.34 -1.45
N ARG A 15 3.21 1.21 -2.31
CA ARG A 15 1.80 1.28 -2.67
C ARG A 15 1.65 1.45 -4.18
N ASN A 16 0.47 1.11 -4.70
CA ASN A 16 0.15 1.35 -6.10
C ASN A 16 -0.06 2.85 -6.33
N VAL A 17 0.65 3.43 -7.31
CA VAL A 17 0.45 4.83 -7.67
C VAL A 17 -0.57 4.91 -8.79
N ARG A 18 -1.65 5.64 -8.54
CA ARG A 18 -2.71 5.93 -9.50
C ARG A 18 -2.69 7.40 -9.88
N ASN A 19 -3.13 7.72 -11.10
CA ASN A 19 -3.18 9.09 -11.55
C ASN A 19 -4.22 9.88 -10.74
N ASP A 20 -3.80 10.92 -10.05
CA ASP A 20 -4.66 11.84 -9.32
C ASP A 20 -5.13 13.04 -10.18
N GLY A 21 -4.80 13.01 -11.48
CA GLY A 21 -5.09 14.07 -12.44
C GLY A 21 -3.86 14.92 -12.79
N THR A 22 -2.70 14.63 -12.19
CA THR A 22 -1.44 15.35 -12.47
C THR A 22 -0.62 14.73 -13.61
N TYR A 23 -0.87 13.46 -13.95
CA TYR A 23 -0.13 12.77 -15.02
C TYR A 23 -0.82 12.96 -16.38
N PRO A 24 -0.11 13.47 -17.41
CA PRO A 24 -0.70 13.77 -18.70
C PRO A 24 -1.04 12.50 -19.49
N GLY A 25 -2.21 12.51 -20.15
CA GLY A 25 -2.60 11.48 -21.11
C GLY A 25 -3.14 10.18 -20.50
N MET A 26 -3.43 10.15 -19.19
CA MET A 26 -4.05 9.01 -18.51
C MET A 26 -5.27 9.46 -17.72
N GLU A 27 -6.25 8.60 -17.52
CA GLU A 27 -7.48 8.95 -16.79
C GLU A 27 -7.23 9.04 -15.29
N VAL A 28 -8.05 9.82 -14.57
CA VAL A 28 -7.99 9.89 -13.10
C VAL A 28 -8.36 8.52 -12.52
N GLY A 29 -7.53 8.01 -11.60
CA GLY A 29 -7.67 6.68 -10.99
C GLY A 29 -6.95 5.56 -11.74
N GLU A 30 -6.44 5.82 -12.96
CA GLU A 30 -5.70 4.83 -13.74
C GLU A 30 -4.37 4.45 -13.06
N LEU A 31 -4.00 3.17 -13.09
CA LEU A 31 -2.77 2.68 -12.47
C LEU A 31 -1.54 3.15 -13.27
N LEU A 32 -0.70 3.98 -12.65
CA LEU A 32 0.54 4.47 -13.26
C LEU A 32 1.66 3.45 -13.07
N ILE A 33 1.93 3.07 -11.81
CA ILE A 33 3.00 2.14 -11.44
C ILE A 33 2.50 1.23 -10.31
N LYS A 34 2.80 -0.06 -10.43
CA LYS A 34 2.45 -1.07 -9.43
C LYS A 34 3.44 -1.05 -8.27
N ARG A 35 2.97 -1.29 -7.04
CA ARG A 35 3.83 -1.52 -5.87
C ARG A 35 4.86 -2.62 -6.15
N GLY A 36 6.03 -2.51 -5.53
CA GLY A 36 7.17 -3.39 -5.75
C GLY A 36 8.08 -2.94 -6.90
N SER A 37 7.61 -2.04 -7.78
CA SER A 37 8.45 -1.49 -8.85
C SER A 37 9.58 -0.66 -8.27
N ILE A 38 10.78 -0.85 -8.82
CA ILE A 38 11.97 -0.07 -8.46
C ILE A 38 12.16 1.02 -9.50
N GLY A 39 12.51 2.21 -9.05
CA GLY A 39 12.86 3.34 -9.89
C GLY A 39 13.97 4.16 -9.28
N CYS A 40 14.49 5.11 -10.04
CA CYS A 40 15.56 6.00 -9.62
C CYS A 40 15.03 7.41 -9.37
N VAL A 41 15.36 8.02 -8.24
CA VAL A 41 15.00 9.41 -7.96
C VAL A 41 15.73 10.33 -8.95
N TYR A 42 14.97 11.11 -9.71
CA TYR A 42 15.46 12.04 -10.72
C TYR A 42 15.37 13.50 -10.28
N ASP A 43 14.42 13.85 -9.41
CA ASP A 43 14.28 15.20 -8.89
C ASP A 43 13.49 15.19 -7.58
N VAL A 44 13.72 16.17 -6.72
CA VAL A 44 12.94 16.37 -5.49
C VAL A 44 12.35 17.78 -5.51
N GLY A 45 11.03 17.84 -5.69
CA GLY A 45 10.27 19.08 -5.67
C GLY A 45 9.46 19.25 -4.39
N THR A 46 8.82 20.41 -4.27
CA THR A 46 7.82 20.68 -3.24
C THR A 46 6.45 20.89 -3.89
N TYR A 47 5.41 20.31 -3.29
CA TYR A 47 4.01 20.56 -3.60
C TYR A 47 3.36 21.31 -2.43
N LEU A 48 2.58 22.35 -2.74
CA LEU A 48 1.93 23.22 -1.75
C LEU A 48 2.88 23.71 -0.63
N GLN A 49 4.15 23.99 -0.97
CA GLN A 49 5.23 24.49 -0.11
C GLN A 49 5.69 23.59 1.06
N ASP A 50 4.85 22.66 1.54
CA ASP A 50 5.11 21.84 2.72
C ASP A 50 5.20 20.33 2.46
N GLN A 51 4.95 19.84 1.24
CA GLN A 51 5.04 18.41 0.92
C GLN A 51 6.17 18.14 -0.07
N LEU A 52 7.12 17.28 0.29
CA LEU A 52 8.14 16.81 -0.66
C LEU A 52 7.54 15.80 -1.63
N ILE A 53 7.80 16.01 -2.93
CA ILE A 53 7.44 15.09 -4.01
C ILE A 53 8.71 14.65 -4.72
N TYR A 54 8.96 13.35 -4.69
CA TYR A 54 10.08 12.69 -5.36
C TYR A 54 9.63 12.32 -6.77
N ARG A 55 10.27 12.88 -7.80
CA ARG A 55 10.07 12.42 -9.19
C ARG A 55 10.95 11.21 -9.40
N VAL A 56 10.33 10.05 -9.53
CA VAL A 56 11.01 8.77 -9.69
C VAL A 56 10.84 8.30 -11.12
N HIS A 57 11.95 7.98 -11.77
CA HIS A 57 11.99 7.38 -13.09
C HIS A 57 11.96 5.85 -12.96
N PHE A 58 10.88 5.24 -13.41
CA PHE A 58 10.70 3.78 -13.46
C PHE A 58 11.11 3.29 -14.85
N LEU A 59 12.34 2.79 -14.96
CA LEU A 59 12.98 2.44 -16.24
C LEU A 59 12.23 1.31 -16.96
N ASP A 60 11.80 0.29 -16.23
CA ASP A 60 11.10 -0.88 -16.82
C ASP A 60 9.77 -0.49 -17.49
N GLN A 61 9.13 0.59 -17.00
CA GLN A 61 7.86 1.11 -17.49
C GLN A 61 8.05 2.31 -18.42
N GLY A 62 9.25 2.89 -18.48
CA GLY A 62 9.55 4.11 -19.24
C GLY A 62 8.74 5.33 -18.77
N ARG A 63 8.52 5.47 -17.46
CA ARG A 63 7.62 6.50 -16.88
C ARG A 63 8.30 7.24 -15.74
N THR A 64 8.03 8.54 -15.64
CA THR A 64 8.45 9.38 -14.49
C THR A 64 7.23 9.79 -13.70
N VAL A 65 7.16 9.40 -12.42
CA VAL A 65 5.99 9.65 -11.57
C VAL A 65 6.39 10.39 -10.30
N GLY A 66 5.58 11.37 -9.90
CA GLY A 66 5.73 12.05 -8.61
C GLY A 66 5.20 11.16 -7.50
N CYS A 67 6.04 10.89 -6.50
CA CYS A 67 5.75 10.03 -5.37
C CYS A 67 5.96 10.80 -4.06
N ARG A 68 5.11 10.57 -3.07
CA ARG A 68 5.31 11.07 -1.69
C ARG A 68 6.33 10.20 -0.97
N GLU A 69 6.94 10.76 0.08
CA GLU A 69 7.88 10.01 0.92
C GLU A 69 7.28 8.71 1.46
N GLU A 70 6.02 8.75 1.91
CA GLU A 70 5.30 7.59 2.47
C GLU A 70 4.95 6.50 1.43
N GLU A 71 5.18 6.76 0.14
CA GLU A 71 4.95 5.80 -0.94
C GLU A 71 6.23 5.05 -1.32
N LEU A 72 7.37 5.44 -0.77
CA LEU A 72 8.70 4.96 -1.13
C LEU A 72 9.42 4.32 0.07
N ILE A 73 10.28 3.36 -0.23
CA ILE A 73 11.36 2.86 0.62
C ILE A 73 12.65 2.77 -0.23
N ARG A 74 13.83 2.63 0.38
CA ARG A 74 15.04 2.35 -0.41
C ARG A 74 14.91 1.00 -1.10
N ALA A 75 15.46 0.85 -2.30
CA ALA A 75 15.44 -0.44 -3.00
C ALA A 75 16.11 -1.57 -2.20
N THR A 76 17.06 -1.22 -1.33
CA THR A 76 17.76 -2.14 -0.42
C THR A 76 16.98 -2.48 0.84
N ASP A 77 15.95 -1.71 1.20
CA ASP A 77 15.16 -1.96 2.40
C ASP A 77 14.27 -3.20 2.20
N GLU A 78 13.96 -3.87 3.32
CA GLU A 78 13.11 -5.06 3.33
C GLU A 78 11.72 -4.69 2.78
N TRP A 79 11.36 -5.31 1.64
CA TRP A 79 10.02 -5.21 1.09
C TRP A 79 9.20 -6.40 1.50
N ILE A 80 8.26 -6.15 2.40
CA ILE A 80 7.21 -7.10 2.73
C ILE A 80 6.04 -6.80 1.79
N PRO A 81 5.80 -7.62 0.75
CA PRO A 81 4.62 -7.45 -0.10
C PRO A 81 3.37 -7.65 0.75
N ASN A 82 2.42 -6.72 0.62
CA ASN A 82 1.10 -6.85 1.20
C ASN A 82 0.10 -7.28 0.14
N ARG A 83 -0.95 -8.01 0.49
CA ARG A 83 -2.04 -8.38 -0.43
C ARG A 83 -3.04 -7.24 -0.57
N PHE A 84 -3.54 -6.74 0.56
CA PHE A 84 -4.57 -5.70 0.67
C PHE A 84 -3.98 -4.31 1.00
N GLU A 85 -4.67 -3.26 0.57
CA GLU A 85 -4.37 -1.84 0.77
C GLU A 85 -5.42 -1.16 1.66
N PHE A 86 -5.17 0.10 2.04
CA PHE A 86 -6.15 0.92 2.75
C PHE A 86 -7.47 1.01 1.97
N ARG A 87 -8.60 0.83 2.67
CA ARG A 87 -9.97 0.77 2.14
C ARG A 87 -10.31 -0.43 1.27
N ASP A 88 -9.40 -1.39 1.10
CA ASP A 88 -9.79 -2.67 0.49
C ASP A 88 -10.82 -3.36 1.38
N ARG A 89 -11.86 -3.89 0.75
CA ARG A 89 -12.82 -4.77 1.43
C ARG A 89 -12.30 -6.20 1.38
N VAL A 90 -12.34 -6.85 2.54
CA VAL A 90 -11.80 -8.18 2.75
C VAL A 90 -12.81 -9.05 3.47
N LYS A 91 -12.71 -10.37 3.28
CA LYS A 91 -13.47 -11.38 4.01
C LYS A 91 -12.56 -12.16 4.94
N THR A 92 -13.06 -12.52 6.10
CA THR A 92 -12.37 -13.46 7.00
C THR A 92 -12.35 -14.87 6.40
N ARG A 93 -11.18 -15.50 6.32
CA ARG A 93 -11.02 -16.90 5.86
C ARG A 93 -11.40 -17.93 6.92
N VAL A 94 -11.35 -17.53 8.18
CA VAL A 94 -11.64 -18.34 9.37
C VAL A 94 -12.42 -17.49 10.37
N ALA A 95 -13.10 -18.15 11.32
CA ALA A 95 -13.65 -17.44 12.47
C ALA A 95 -12.50 -16.84 13.30
N LEU A 96 -12.64 -15.57 13.67
CA LEU A 96 -11.67 -14.81 14.45
C LEU A 96 -12.20 -14.65 15.87
N SER A 97 -11.32 -14.84 16.85
CA SER A 97 -11.62 -14.57 18.24
C SER A 97 -10.54 -13.72 18.89
N SER A 98 -10.95 -12.89 19.84
CA SER A 98 -10.08 -12.11 20.70
C SER A 98 -10.53 -12.31 22.14
N GLU A 99 -9.61 -12.60 23.05
CA GLU A 99 -9.90 -12.86 24.47
C GLU A 99 -11.00 -13.92 24.71
N GLY A 100 -11.11 -14.90 23.81
CA GLY A 100 -12.08 -15.99 23.89
C GLY A 100 -13.48 -15.66 23.35
N GLN A 101 -13.73 -14.42 22.90
CA GLN A 101 -14.97 -14.02 22.24
C GLN A 101 -14.80 -14.03 20.73
N ILE A 102 -15.77 -14.56 19.99
CA ILE A 102 -15.79 -14.47 18.52
C ILE A 102 -16.05 -13.00 18.14
N ILE A 103 -15.10 -12.43 17.40
CA ILE A 103 -15.18 -11.05 16.90
C ILE A 103 -15.67 -10.99 15.45
N ALA A 104 -15.46 -12.06 14.68
CA ALA A 104 -15.95 -12.19 13.31
C ALA A 104 -16.06 -13.67 12.94
N GLU A 105 -17.18 -14.06 12.33
CA GLU A 105 -17.35 -15.41 11.77
C GLU A 105 -16.54 -15.57 10.48
N LYS A 106 -16.39 -16.80 9.96
CA LYS A 106 -15.83 -17.00 8.61
C LYS A 106 -16.73 -16.31 7.57
N GLY A 107 -16.12 -15.59 6.63
CA GLY A 107 -16.82 -14.88 5.55
C GLY A 107 -17.35 -13.50 5.95
N THR A 108 -17.16 -13.06 7.21
CA THR A 108 -17.48 -11.69 7.61
C THR A 108 -16.65 -10.70 6.81
N VAL A 109 -17.33 -9.73 6.21
CA VAL A 109 -16.68 -8.66 5.46
C VAL A 109 -16.21 -7.56 6.40
N GLY A 110 -14.98 -7.11 6.21
CA GLY A 110 -14.39 -5.96 6.88
C GLY A 110 -13.70 -5.02 5.89
N GLU A 111 -13.18 -3.90 6.40
CA GLU A 111 -12.45 -2.90 5.62
C GLU A 111 -11.07 -2.65 6.23
N ILE A 112 -10.03 -2.67 5.41
CA ILE A 112 -8.67 -2.36 5.85
C ILE A 112 -8.57 -0.88 6.24
N GLN A 113 -8.29 -0.61 7.52
CA GLN A 113 -8.04 0.73 8.05
C GLN A 113 -6.57 1.12 8.00
N LYS A 114 -5.66 0.17 8.23
CA LYS A 114 -4.20 0.38 8.12
C LYS A 114 -3.46 -0.90 7.75
N VAL A 115 -2.32 -0.72 7.09
CA VAL A 115 -1.35 -1.77 6.83
C VAL A 115 -0.18 -1.58 7.79
N MET A 116 0.06 -2.54 8.68
CA MET A 116 1.12 -2.49 9.69
C MET A 116 2.27 -3.38 9.24
N ARG A 117 3.48 -2.80 9.19
CA ARG A 117 4.69 -3.47 8.75
C ARG A 117 5.73 -3.35 9.86
N GLU A 118 6.09 -4.48 10.44
CA GLU A 118 7.17 -4.60 11.42
C GLU A 118 8.20 -5.61 10.87
N PRO A 119 9.49 -5.51 11.24
CA PRO A 119 10.49 -6.50 10.82
C PRO A 119 10.02 -7.92 11.11
N GLY A 120 9.86 -8.74 10.06
CA GLY A 120 9.39 -10.12 10.16
C GLY A 120 7.91 -10.32 10.50
N ARG A 121 7.09 -9.27 10.64
CA ARG A 121 5.65 -9.37 10.92
C ARG A 121 4.84 -8.35 10.15
N MET A 122 3.81 -8.83 9.46
CA MET A 122 2.84 -7.97 8.82
C MET A 122 1.41 -8.34 9.26
N TYR A 123 0.62 -7.32 9.55
CA TYR A 123 -0.78 -7.46 9.89
C TYR A 123 -1.56 -6.22 9.45
N TYR A 124 -2.87 -6.34 9.46
CA TYR A 124 -3.80 -5.29 9.10
C TYR A 124 -4.57 -4.84 10.32
N LEU A 125 -4.88 -3.54 10.39
CA LEU A 125 -5.99 -3.07 11.21
C LEU A 125 -7.25 -3.15 10.36
N VAL A 126 -8.14 -4.06 10.69
CA VAL A 126 -9.37 -4.31 9.93
C VAL A 126 -10.56 -3.90 10.78
N ARG A 127 -11.47 -3.14 10.18
CA ARG A 127 -12.73 -2.76 10.82
C ARG A 127 -13.81 -3.80 10.51
N PHE A 128 -14.43 -4.33 11.55
CA PHE A 128 -15.63 -5.17 11.48
C PHE A 128 -16.74 -4.46 12.26
N GLY A 129 -17.79 -3.98 11.57
CA GLY A 129 -18.78 -3.10 12.20
C GLY A 129 -18.14 -1.78 12.65
N ASP A 130 -18.21 -1.51 13.95
CA ASP A 130 -17.66 -0.31 14.59
C ASP A 130 -16.26 -0.52 15.20
N ASP A 131 -15.83 -1.79 15.34
CA ASP A 131 -14.59 -2.15 16.04
C ASP A 131 -13.44 -2.44 15.07
N ILE A 132 -12.21 -2.17 15.53
CA ILE A 132 -10.98 -2.36 14.75
C ILE A 132 -10.09 -3.40 15.43
N TYR A 133 -9.66 -4.41 14.67
CA TYR A 133 -8.85 -5.51 15.17
C TYR A 133 -7.56 -5.70 14.37
N GLN A 134 -6.53 -6.23 15.02
CA GLN A 134 -5.27 -6.62 14.38
C GLN A 134 -5.40 -8.01 13.77
N ILE A 135 -5.44 -8.11 12.45
CA ILE A 135 -5.66 -9.36 11.73
C ILE A 135 -4.46 -9.70 10.85
N PRO A 136 -3.88 -10.92 10.94
CA PRO A 136 -2.81 -11.34 10.05
C PRO A 136 -3.33 -11.53 8.62
N GLU A 137 -2.47 -11.30 7.61
CA GLU A 137 -2.85 -11.39 6.19
C GLU A 137 -3.48 -12.74 5.83
N GLN A 138 -2.94 -13.84 6.34
CA GLN A 138 -3.40 -15.21 6.07
C GLN A 138 -4.83 -15.51 6.53
N ALA A 139 -5.39 -14.69 7.43
CA ALA A 139 -6.76 -14.82 7.90
C ALA A 139 -7.77 -14.05 7.02
N LEU A 140 -7.31 -13.36 5.98
CA LEU A 140 -8.11 -12.51 5.10
C LEU A 140 -8.06 -13.00 3.65
N ALA A 141 -9.17 -12.83 2.94
CA ALA A 141 -9.30 -12.98 1.50
C ALA A 141 -9.86 -11.67 0.91
N GLY A 142 -9.66 -11.43 -0.38
CA GLY A 142 -10.34 -10.34 -1.08
C GLY A 142 -11.85 -10.57 -1.06
N GLU A 143 -12.66 -9.51 -1.03
CA GLU A 143 -14.11 -9.67 -1.10
C GLU A 143 -14.55 -10.44 -2.35
N ASP A 144 -13.88 -10.20 -3.47
CA ASP A 144 -14.14 -10.83 -4.76
C ASP A 144 -13.25 -12.07 -5.02
N ASP A 145 -12.43 -12.51 -4.06
CA ASP A 145 -11.78 -13.80 -4.20
C ASP A 145 -12.90 -14.86 -4.19
N ASP A 146 -13.11 -15.52 -5.33
CA ASP A 146 -13.95 -16.71 -5.38
C ASP A 146 -13.45 -17.68 -4.29
N ASP A 147 -14.36 -18.13 -3.42
CA ASP A 147 -14.17 -19.28 -2.53
C ASP A 147 -14.01 -20.52 -3.44
N ALA A 148 -12.89 -20.61 -4.16
CA ALA A 148 -12.53 -21.77 -4.94
C ALA A 148 -12.12 -22.87 -3.95
N SER A 149 -13.16 -23.58 -3.50
CA SER A 149 -13.27 -25.00 -3.11
C SER A 149 -12.06 -25.65 -2.44
#